data_AF-A0A9E4EGR9-F1
#
_entry.id   AF-A0A9E4EGR9-F1
#
_cell.length_a   1.000
_cell.length_b   1.000
_cell.length_c   1.000
_cell.angle_alpha   90.00
_cell.angle_beta   90.00
_cell.angle_gamma   90.00
#
_symmetry.space_group_name_H-M   'P 1'
#
loop_
_entity.id
_entity.type
_entity.pdbx_description
1 polymer ?
#
loop_
_entity_poly.entity_id
_entity_poly.type
_entity_poly.pdbx_seq_one_letter_code
_entity_poly.pdbx_strand_id
1 'polypeptide(L)'
;MREVAMNAWQTAGAVDVAGLQGARLDLWRNHRLWYMAESGYLIDGFENRPGVHPWQGEHLGKWLHAATLAWLATRDGKLRAELERNVERLLATQLPDGYLGTYAPESTFVAAPENVPLAEPHDDMDPKVRAATGRKHRFGWDVWTHRYNLYGLLTFEAVFPDERVVDACRRMADLLIEVYGGDGADITKYGTRKGISATTLLESMVMLHERTADTRYLDFAEHIVRRMEANPDLRLMSTMRSGGSVVGPGDGKGYQLMA
;
A
#
# COMPACT_ATOMS: atom_id res chain seq x y z
N MET A 1 -9.67 -28.18 6.37
CA MET A 1 -8.43 -27.82 5.67
C MET A 1 -8.88 -27.07 4.42
N ARG A 2 -8.71 -25.74 4.35
CA ARG A 2 -9.06 -24.98 3.15
C ARG A 2 -8.01 -25.32 2.09
N GLU A 3 -8.41 -25.81 0.92
CA GLU A 3 -7.50 -25.97 -0.21
C GLU A 3 -6.98 -24.58 -0.58
N VAL A 4 -5.66 -24.38 -0.41
CA VAL A 4 -4.98 -23.22 -1.00
C VAL A 4 -5.11 -23.41 -2.50
N ALA A 5 -5.80 -22.49 -3.17
CA ALA A 5 -5.89 -22.51 -4.62
C ALA A 5 -4.45 -22.48 -5.16
N MET A 6 -4.00 -23.57 -5.77
CA MET A 6 -2.71 -23.59 -6.43
C MET A 6 -2.75 -22.54 -7.54
N ASN A 7 -1.90 -21.53 -7.44
CA ASN A 7 -1.74 -20.54 -8.48
C ASN A 7 -1.24 -21.26 -9.75
N ALA A 8 -2.15 -21.49 -10.70
CA ALA A 8 -1.85 -22.12 -11.99
C ALA A 8 -1.12 -21.16 -12.95
N TRP A 9 -0.95 -19.89 -12.58
CA TRP A 9 -0.21 -18.91 -13.35
C TRP A 9 1.28 -19.08 -13.11
N GLN A 10 1.97 -19.62 -14.10
CA GLN A 10 3.43 -19.64 -14.11
C GLN A 10 3.95 -18.21 -14.31
N THR A 11 4.97 -17.83 -13.55
CA THR A 11 5.67 -16.57 -13.77
C THR A 11 6.24 -16.58 -15.19
N ALA A 12 5.71 -15.72 -16.07
CA ALA A 12 6.29 -15.54 -17.39
C ALA A 12 7.72 -15.00 -17.24
N GLY A 13 8.64 -15.49 -18.09
CA GLY A 13 10.00 -14.95 -18.13
C GLY A 13 10.01 -13.47 -18.51
N ALA A 14 11.12 -12.77 -18.24
CA ALA A 14 11.29 -11.39 -18.69
C ALA A 14 11.18 -11.33 -20.23
N VAL A 15 10.38 -10.37 -20.73
CA VAL A 15 10.19 -10.15 -22.16
C VAL A 15 10.76 -8.79 -22.53
N ASP A 16 11.54 -8.75 -23.60
CA ASP A 16 11.98 -7.49 -24.20
C ASP A 16 10.84 -6.85 -24.98
N VAL A 17 10.50 -5.62 -24.61
CA VAL A 17 9.46 -4.83 -25.26
C VAL A 17 10.13 -3.79 -26.14
N ALA A 18 9.80 -3.78 -27.43
CA ALA A 18 10.31 -2.80 -28.39
C ALA A 18 9.30 -1.66 -28.65
N GLY A 19 9.66 -0.74 -29.54
CA GLY A 19 8.80 0.36 -29.98
C GLY A 19 8.51 1.38 -28.88
N LEU A 20 7.34 2.04 -28.96
CA LEU A 20 6.98 3.11 -28.04
C LEU A 20 6.96 2.65 -26.57
N GLN A 21 6.44 1.45 -26.30
CA GLN A 21 6.37 0.92 -24.94
C GLN A 21 7.77 0.63 -24.38
N GLY A 22 8.64 -0.01 -25.17
CA GLY A 22 10.05 -0.22 -24.82
C GLY A 22 10.77 1.08 -24.48
N ALA A 23 10.67 2.08 -25.35
CA ALA A 23 11.27 3.40 -25.13
C ALA A 23 10.77 4.07 -23.84
N ARG A 24 9.48 3.92 -23.48
CA ARG A 24 8.94 4.47 -22.23
C ARG A 24 9.46 3.73 -21.00
N LEU A 25 9.61 2.41 -21.07
CA LEU A 25 10.19 1.61 -19.99
C LEU A 25 11.67 1.96 -19.79
N ASP A 26 12.43 2.10 -20.87
CA ASP A 26 13.84 2.47 -20.80
C ASP A 26 14.04 3.90 -20.26
N LEU A 27 13.21 4.86 -20.67
CA LEU A 27 13.24 6.22 -20.12
C LEU A 27 12.97 6.23 -18.61
N TRP A 28 12.01 5.41 -18.15
CA TRP A 28 11.73 5.30 -16.73
C TRP A 28 12.89 4.64 -15.99
N ARG A 29 13.39 3.49 -16.50
CA ARG A 29 14.44 2.69 -15.87
C ARG A 29 15.78 3.43 -15.74
N ASN A 30 16.13 4.20 -16.77
CA ASN A 30 17.43 4.89 -16.83
C ASN A 30 17.41 6.31 -16.26
N HIS A 31 16.23 6.87 -15.96
CA HIS A 31 16.14 8.25 -15.46
C HIS A 31 15.20 8.40 -14.26
N ARG A 32 13.90 8.14 -14.43
CA ARG A 32 12.90 8.43 -13.39
C ARG A 32 13.07 7.58 -12.14
N LEU A 33 13.46 6.31 -12.31
CA LEU A 33 13.78 5.41 -11.20
C LEU A 33 14.89 5.99 -10.33
N TRP A 34 15.99 6.42 -10.95
CA TRP A 34 17.18 6.92 -10.26
C TRP A 34 16.96 8.30 -9.66
N TYR A 35 16.23 9.19 -10.36
CA TYR A 35 15.83 10.48 -9.81
C TYR A 35 15.12 10.32 -8.45
N MET A 36 14.19 9.37 -8.33
CA MET A 36 13.50 9.11 -7.07
C MET A 36 14.46 8.54 -6.01
N ALA A 37 15.29 7.56 -6.38
CA ALA A 37 16.26 6.92 -5.47
C ALA A 37 17.27 7.92 -4.87
N GLU A 38 17.72 8.88 -5.68
CA GLU A 38 18.74 9.87 -5.32
C GLU A 38 18.16 11.13 -4.65
N SER A 39 16.84 11.34 -4.70
CA SER A 39 16.19 12.56 -4.20
C SER A 39 16.12 12.69 -2.67
N GLY A 40 16.35 11.60 -1.91
CA GLY A 40 16.05 11.52 -0.47
C GLY A 40 14.56 11.39 -0.14
N TYR A 41 13.68 11.84 -1.04
CA TYR A 41 12.24 11.93 -0.83
C TYR A 41 11.56 10.61 -0.44
N LEU A 42 12.09 9.47 -0.90
CA LEU A 42 11.51 8.15 -0.61
C LEU A 42 11.55 7.82 0.89
N ILE A 43 12.61 8.20 1.60
CA ILE A 43 12.92 7.68 2.94
C ILE A 43 12.93 8.76 4.02
N ASP A 44 13.18 10.03 3.66
CA ASP A 44 13.34 11.11 4.64
C ASP A 44 12.14 11.27 5.57
N GLY A 45 10.91 11.05 5.07
CA GLY A 45 9.69 11.15 5.89
C GLY A 45 9.50 9.99 6.87
N PHE A 46 10.17 8.86 6.66
CA PHE A 46 10.21 7.74 7.60
C PHE A 46 11.22 7.98 8.71
N GLU A 47 12.40 8.51 8.34
CA GLU A 47 13.48 8.82 9.29
C GLU A 47 13.17 10.08 10.10
N ASN A 48 12.42 11.04 9.54
CA ASN A 48 12.08 12.31 10.16
C ASN A 48 10.57 12.57 10.09
N ARG A 49 9.82 11.94 10.99
CA ARG A 49 8.36 12.12 11.09
C ARG A 49 8.00 13.50 11.69
N PRO A 50 6.92 14.17 11.24
CA PRO A 50 6.09 13.79 10.10
C PRO A 50 6.79 14.08 8.76
N GLY A 51 6.48 13.28 7.75
CA GLY A 51 6.91 13.53 6.37
C GLY A 51 6.40 14.88 5.83
N VAL A 52 7.03 15.36 4.76
CA VAL A 52 6.71 16.65 4.12
C VAL A 52 5.37 16.65 3.39
N HIS A 53 4.78 15.47 3.19
CA HIS A 53 3.50 15.30 2.53
C HIS A 53 2.71 14.10 3.11
N PRO A 54 1.38 14.20 3.33
CA PRO A 54 0.53 13.09 3.77
C PRO A 54 0.74 11.74 3.08
N TRP A 55 0.80 11.71 1.74
CA TRP A 55 1.07 10.47 0.99
C TRP A 55 2.55 10.18 0.75
N GLN A 56 3.50 10.92 1.34
CA GLN A 56 4.93 10.68 1.08
C GLN A 56 5.32 9.21 1.28
N GLY A 57 4.78 8.58 2.32
CA GLY A 57 5.04 7.19 2.65
C GLY A 57 4.63 6.18 1.59
N GLU A 58 3.75 6.52 0.65
CA GLU A 58 3.37 5.59 -0.43
C GLU A 58 4.52 5.30 -1.40
N HIS A 59 5.43 6.26 -1.56
CA HIS A 59 6.34 6.28 -2.70
C HIS A 59 7.45 5.25 -2.60
N LEU A 60 7.97 5.00 -1.39
CA LEU A 60 9.04 4.02 -1.21
C LEU A 60 8.57 2.61 -1.51
N GLY A 61 7.41 2.21 -0.99
CA GLY A 61 6.80 0.91 -1.30
C GLY A 61 6.55 0.70 -2.80
N LYS A 62 5.98 1.71 -3.49
CA LYS A 62 5.79 1.69 -4.95
C LYS A 62 7.11 1.60 -5.71
N TRP A 63 8.12 2.35 -5.25
CA TRP A 63 9.44 2.34 -5.84
C TRP A 63 10.12 0.98 -5.66
N LEU A 64 10.06 0.36 -4.47
CA LEU A 64 10.59 -0.99 -4.20
C LEU A 64 9.97 -2.04 -5.12
N HIS A 65 8.64 -2.02 -5.28
CA HIS A 65 7.96 -2.93 -6.20
C HIS A 65 8.48 -2.74 -7.65
N ALA A 66 8.44 -1.52 -8.17
CA ALA A 66 8.81 -1.26 -9.55
C ALA A 66 10.31 -1.48 -9.82
N ALA A 67 11.18 -1.10 -8.89
CA ALA A 67 12.63 -1.28 -8.98
C ALA A 67 13.02 -2.76 -8.88
N THR A 68 12.34 -3.55 -8.06
CA THR A 68 12.54 -5.01 -8.01
C THR A 68 12.21 -5.66 -9.36
N LEU A 69 11.08 -5.30 -9.97
CA LEU A 69 10.72 -5.77 -11.31
C LEU A 69 11.72 -5.32 -12.38
N ALA A 70 12.22 -4.08 -12.29
CA ALA A 70 13.25 -3.58 -13.18
C ALA A 70 14.56 -4.38 -13.04
N TRP A 71 14.94 -4.74 -11.81
CA TRP A 71 16.09 -5.58 -11.54
C TRP A 71 15.91 -6.99 -12.11
N LEU A 72 14.73 -7.60 -12.01
CA LEU A 72 14.47 -8.92 -12.62
C LEU A 72 14.71 -8.90 -14.14
N ALA A 73 14.41 -7.77 -14.80
CA ALA A 73 14.62 -7.59 -16.23
C ALA A 73 16.08 -7.33 -16.60
N THR A 74 16.83 -6.54 -15.83
CA THR A 74 18.18 -6.09 -16.21
C THR A 74 19.33 -6.74 -15.47
N ARG A 75 19.07 -7.28 -14.27
CA ARG A 75 20.07 -7.81 -13.33
C ARG A 75 21.16 -6.79 -12.95
N ASP A 76 20.83 -5.50 -12.96
CA ASP A 76 21.77 -4.43 -12.62
C ASP A 76 22.18 -4.48 -11.13
N GLY A 77 23.47 -4.73 -10.88
CA GLY A 77 24.03 -4.80 -9.53
C GLY A 77 23.94 -3.47 -8.76
N LYS A 78 23.97 -2.31 -9.44
CA LYS A 78 23.78 -1.01 -8.78
C LYS A 78 22.37 -0.87 -8.25
N LEU A 79 21.38 -1.29 -9.03
CA LEU A 79 19.98 -1.24 -8.63
C LEU A 79 19.70 -2.18 -7.46
N ARG A 80 20.35 -3.35 -7.43
CA ARG A 80 20.28 -4.25 -6.26
C ARG A 80 20.78 -3.57 -4.98
N ALA A 81 21.96 -2.95 -5.04
CA ALA A 81 22.52 -2.26 -3.88
C ALA A 81 21.63 -1.08 -3.42
N GLU A 82 20.96 -0.41 -4.36
CA GLU A 82 20.00 0.65 -4.07
C GLU A 82 18.74 0.12 -3.35
N LEU A 83 18.18 -1.00 -3.83
CA LEU A 83 17.06 -1.69 -3.20
C LEU A 83 17.41 -2.12 -1.78
N GLU A 84 18.51 -2.87 -1.59
CA GLU A 84 18.97 -3.36 -0.29
C GLU A 84 19.19 -2.20 0.70
N ARG A 85 19.78 -1.08 0.24
CA ARG A 85 19.99 0.10 1.08
C ARG A 85 18.68 0.73 1.55
N ASN A 86 17.70 0.89 0.67
CA ASN A 86 16.42 1.50 1.04
C ASN A 86 15.59 0.58 1.94
N VAL A 87 15.65 -0.75 1.73
CA VAL A 87 15.02 -1.72 2.63
C VAL A 87 15.63 -1.64 4.02
N GLU A 88 16.95 -1.69 4.15
CA GLU A 88 17.63 -1.61 5.45
C GLU A 88 17.25 -0.32 6.20
N ARG A 89 17.28 0.83 5.51
CA ARG A 89 16.87 2.11 6.10
C ARG A 89 15.41 2.10 6.53
N LEU A 90 14.51 1.59 5.69
CA LEU A 90 13.08 1.53 6.03
C LEU A 90 12.83 0.67 7.26
N LEU A 91 13.42 -0.53 7.33
CA LEU A 91 13.30 -1.43 8.48
C LEU A 91 13.77 -0.76 9.78
N ALA A 92 14.86 0.00 9.73
CA ALA A 92 15.39 0.74 10.88
C ALA A 92 14.43 1.81 11.43
N THR A 93 13.41 2.21 10.66
CA THR A 93 12.41 3.21 11.11
C THR A 93 11.16 2.60 11.74
N GLN A 94 10.99 1.28 11.73
CA GLN A 94 9.80 0.63 12.29
C GLN A 94 9.72 0.85 13.80
N LEU A 95 8.57 1.33 14.28
CA LEU A 95 8.35 1.57 15.70
C LEU A 95 8.14 0.26 16.48
N PRO A 96 8.27 0.26 17.82
CA PRO A 96 8.13 -0.93 18.65
C PRO A 96 6.77 -1.66 18.53
N ASP A 97 5.69 -0.91 18.29
CA ASP A 97 4.33 -1.43 18.08
C ASP A 97 4.11 -2.03 16.68
N GLY A 98 5.10 -1.94 15.78
CA GLY A 98 5.01 -2.43 14.40
C GLY A 98 4.61 -1.35 13.39
N TYR A 99 4.34 -0.12 13.83
CA TYR A 99 4.02 0.99 12.96
C TYR A 99 5.19 1.35 12.03
N LEU A 100 4.91 1.50 10.73
CA LEU A 100 5.88 1.82 9.69
C LEU A 100 5.26 2.78 8.67
N GLY A 101 5.07 4.02 9.10
CA GLY A 101 4.58 5.11 8.27
C GLY A 101 5.36 6.41 8.47
N THR A 102 4.89 7.48 7.84
CA THR A 102 5.51 8.82 7.87
C THR A 102 4.73 9.83 8.73
N TYR A 103 3.65 9.41 9.39
CA TYR A 103 2.79 10.29 10.18
C TYR A 103 3.37 10.57 11.58
N ALA A 104 3.02 11.72 12.14
CA ALA A 104 3.24 12.03 13.56
C ALA A 104 2.34 11.14 14.45
N PRO A 105 2.75 10.84 15.70
CA PRO A 105 2.05 9.88 16.57
C PRO A 105 0.54 10.09 16.68
N GLU A 106 0.10 11.34 16.81
CA GLU A 106 -1.31 11.74 16.97
C GLU A 106 -2.14 11.66 15.68
N SER A 107 -1.49 11.47 14.53
CA SER A 107 -2.12 11.41 13.21
C SER A 107 -2.03 10.03 12.57
N THR A 108 -1.51 9.04 13.31
CA THR A 108 -1.45 7.65 12.84
C THR A 108 -2.84 7.03 12.80
N PHE A 109 -3.01 5.97 12.00
CA PHE A 109 -4.25 5.18 12.03
C PHE A 109 -4.51 4.50 13.38
N VAL A 110 -3.50 4.36 14.25
CA VAL A 110 -3.69 3.84 15.61
C VAL A 110 -4.33 4.89 16.50
N ALA A 111 -3.86 6.14 16.42
CA ALA A 111 -4.40 7.25 17.21
C ALA A 111 -5.75 7.76 16.68
N ALA A 112 -5.99 7.65 15.36
CA ALA A 112 -7.21 8.07 14.68
C ALA A 112 -7.70 6.97 13.72
N PRO A 113 -8.29 5.88 14.24
CA PRO A 113 -8.62 4.70 13.43
C PRO A 113 -9.86 4.87 12.54
N GLU A 114 -10.69 5.89 12.78
CA GLU A 114 -11.75 6.29 11.85
C GLU A 114 -11.61 7.78 11.58
N ASN A 115 -11.71 8.19 10.31
CA ASN A 115 -11.69 9.60 9.94
C ASN A 115 -13.14 10.12 9.89
N VAL A 116 -13.41 11.26 10.54
CA VAL A 116 -14.77 11.83 10.54
C VAL A 116 -15.16 12.22 9.12
N PRO A 117 -16.31 11.77 8.58
CA PRO A 117 -16.76 12.17 7.25
C PRO A 117 -16.83 13.68 7.16
N LEU A 118 -16.00 14.29 6.29
CA LEU A 118 -16.29 15.66 5.85
C LEU A 118 -17.46 15.59 4.88
N ALA A 119 -18.28 16.64 4.87
CA ALA A 119 -19.43 16.78 3.99
C ALA A 119 -19.05 16.65 2.49
N GLU A 120 -17.76 16.76 2.15
CA GLU A 120 -17.25 16.55 0.80
C GLU A 120 -15.91 15.76 0.83
N PRO A 121 -15.84 14.55 0.26
CA PRO A 121 -14.61 13.80 0.10
C PRO A 121 -13.80 14.39 -1.07
N HIS A 122 -13.04 15.45 -0.81
CA HIS A 122 -12.11 16.00 -1.79
C HIS A 122 -10.77 15.31 -1.74
N ASP A 123 -10.12 15.20 -2.90
CA ASP A 123 -8.69 14.94 -2.96
C ASP A 123 -8.01 16.15 -2.31
N ASP A 124 -7.18 15.94 -1.30
CA ASP A 124 -6.49 16.98 -0.51
C ASP A 124 -5.56 17.88 -1.35
N MET A 125 -5.50 17.60 -2.65
CA MET A 125 -4.81 18.34 -3.71
C MET A 125 -5.48 19.65 -4.12
N ASP A 126 -6.72 19.95 -3.71
CA ASP A 126 -7.33 21.26 -4.02
C ASP A 126 -6.73 22.38 -3.15
N PRO A 127 -5.98 23.34 -3.73
CA PRO A 127 -5.37 24.45 -2.99
C PRO A 127 -6.38 25.29 -2.18
N LYS A 128 -7.65 25.33 -2.61
CA LYS A 128 -8.73 26.07 -1.94
C LYS A 128 -9.19 25.38 -0.66
N VAL A 129 -9.21 24.04 -0.64
CA VAL A 129 -9.59 23.23 0.54
C VAL A 129 -8.50 23.30 1.61
N ARG A 130 -7.22 23.32 1.20
CA ARG A 130 -6.07 23.48 2.11
C ARG A 130 -6.06 24.83 2.82
N ALA A 131 -6.49 25.90 2.14
CA ALA A 131 -6.54 27.25 2.69
C ALA A 131 -7.80 27.52 3.55
N ALA A 132 -8.92 26.88 3.25
CA ALA A 132 -10.22 27.21 3.86
C ALA A 132 -10.49 26.53 5.21
N THR A 133 -9.83 25.41 5.54
CA THR A 133 -10.30 24.57 6.64
C THR A 133 -9.69 24.87 8.01
N GLY A 134 -8.49 25.45 8.10
CA GLY A 134 -7.82 25.74 9.39
C GLY A 134 -7.75 24.56 10.37
N ARG A 135 -7.99 23.34 9.90
CA ARG A 135 -8.25 22.14 10.70
C ARG A 135 -7.04 21.22 10.62
N LYS A 136 -6.57 20.78 11.79
CA LYS A 136 -5.65 19.64 11.95
C LYS A 136 -6.20 18.45 11.16
N HIS A 137 -5.36 17.81 10.36
CA HIS A 137 -5.70 16.83 9.32
C HIS A 137 -6.86 15.89 9.70
N ARG A 138 -7.93 15.88 8.89
CA ARG A 138 -9.16 15.08 9.12
C ARG A 138 -9.26 13.82 8.25
N PHE A 139 -8.28 13.60 7.37
CA PHE A 139 -8.11 12.39 6.57
C PHE A 139 -6.66 11.93 6.64
N GLY A 140 -6.45 10.61 6.73
CA GLY A 140 -5.13 9.99 6.77
C GLY A 140 -4.94 8.98 5.62
N TRP A 141 -3.79 9.06 4.96
CA TRP A 141 -3.27 8.11 3.98
C TRP A 141 -2.32 7.10 4.65
N ASP A 142 -2.47 6.89 5.95
CA ASP A 142 -1.50 6.15 6.73
C ASP A 142 -1.65 4.62 6.53
N VAL A 143 -2.89 4.12 6.55
CA VAL A 143 -3.19 2.74 6.11
C VAL A 143 -2.75 2.51 4.66
N TRP A 144 -2.86 3.53 3.80
CA TRP A 144 -2.40 3.48 2.42
C TRP A 144 -0.87 3.43 2.30
N THR A 145 -0.16 4.12 3.19
CA THR A 145 1.29 3.99 3.36
C THR A 145 1.67 2.57 3.77
N HIS A 146 1.02 2.03 4.79
CA HIS A 146 1.22 0.64 5.22
C HIS A 146 0.95 -0.37 4.11
N ARG A 147 -0.12 -0.19 3.31
CA ARG A 147 -0.40 -1.02 2.13
C ARG A 147 0.82 -1.10 1.23
N TYR A 148 1.35 0.04 0.79
CA TYR A 148 2.45 0.04 -0.17
C TYR A 148 3.78 -0.41 0.44
N ASN A 149 4.02 -0.15 1.72
CA ASN A 149 5.20 -0.66 2.40
C ASN A 149 5.18 -2.19 2.45
N LEU A 150 4.06 -2.79 2.86
CA LEU A 150 3.88 -4.25 2.80
C LEU A 150 4.08 -4.77 1.37
N TYR A 151 3.41 -4.15 0.40
CA TYR A 151 3.47 -4.57 -1.01
C TYR A 151 4.89 -4.54 -1.58
N GLY A 152 5.59 -3.42 -1.40
CA GLY A 152 6.96 -3.22 -1.88
C GLY A 152 7.97 -4.13 -1.19
N LEU A 153 7.85 -4.30 0.14
CA LEU A 153 8.71 -5.18 0.92
C LEU A 153 8.51 -6.65 0.56
N LEU A 154 7.28 -7.12 0.44
CA LEU A 154 6.98 -8.50 0.04
C LEU A 154 7.42 -8.79 -1.40
N THR A 155 7.31 -7.81 -2.29
CA THR A 155 7.84 -7.94 -3.66
C THR A 155 9.36 -8.06 -3.67
N PHE A 156 10.04 -7.20 -2.90
CA PHE A 156 11.49 -7.28 -2.73
C PHE A 156 11.90 -8.63 -2.14
N GLU A 157 11.25 -9.08 -1.07
CA GLU A 157 11.57 -10.31 -0.35
C GLU A 157 11.37 -11.57 -1.20
N ALA A 158 10.35 -11.59 -2.07
CA ALA A 158 10.12 -12.69 -3.01
C ALA A 158 11.30 -12.89 -3.99
N VAL A 159 12.09 -11.84 -4.25
CA VAL A 159 13.27 -11.89 -5.12
C VAL A 159 14.58 -12.00 -4.34
N PHE A 160 14.63 -11.36 -3.16
CA PHE A 160 15.77 -11.33 -2.25
C PHE A 160 15.33 -11.76 -0.85
N PRO A 161 15.26 -13.08 -0.56
CA PRO A 161 14.72 -13.57 0.70
C PRO A 161 15.47 -13.02 1.91
N ASP A 162 14.71 -12.43 2.84
CA ASP A 162 15.20 -11.86 4.10
C ASP A 162 14.09 -11.93 5.16
N GLU A 163 14.23 -12.81 6.16
CA GLU A 163 13.23 -12.97 7.22
C GLU A 163 13.03 -11.70 8.05
N ARG A 164 14.02 -10.78 8.11
CA ARG A 164 13.83 -9.48 8.77
C ARG A 164 12.76 -8.64 8.09
N VAL A 165 12.65 -8.76 6.76
CA VAL A 165 11.60 -8.10 5.96
C VAL A 165 10.24 -8.72 6.25
N VAL A 166 10.17 -10.05 6.32
CA VAL A 166 8.93 -10.77 6.66
C VAL A 166 8.46 -10.40 8.06
N ASP A 167 9.35 -10.35 9.05
CA ASP A 167 9.02 -9.99 10.41
C ASP A 167 8.52 -8.54 10.52
N ALA A 168 9.11 -7.61 9.78
CA ALA A 168 8.57 -6.25 9.70
C ALA A 168 7.17 -6.21 9.08
N CYS A 169 6.91 -7.02 8.05
CA CYS A 169 5.59 -7.18 7.45
C CYS A 169 4.57 -7.78 8.44
N ARG A 170 4.96 -8.80 9.20
CA ARG A 170 4.13 -9.39 10.27
C ARG A 170 3.73 -8.34 11.29
N ARG A 171 4.68 -7.54 11.79
CA ARG A 171 4.42 -6.50 12.80
C ARG A 171 3.49 -5.39 12.29
N MET A 172 3.66 -4.96 11.04
CA MET A 172 2.70 -4.04 10.41
C MET A 172 1.29 -4.65 10.31
N ALA A 173 1.20 -5.90 9.86
CA ALA A 173 -0.05 -6.61 9.68
C ALA A 173 -0.77 -6.90 11.01
N ASP A 174 -0.02 -7.30 12.03
CA ASP A 174 -0.55 -7.55 13.38
C ASP A 174 -1.13 -6.26 13.98
N LEU A 175 -0.45 -5.12 13.80
CA LEU A 175 -0.98 -3.81 14.22
C LEU A 175 -2.25 -3.42 13.46
N LEU A 176 -2.32 -3.68 12.16
CA LEU A 176 -3.53 -3.43 11.36
C LEU A 176 -4.69 -4.31 11.81
N ILE A 177 -4.43 -5.58 12.13
CA ILE A 177 -5.42 -6.51 12.68
C ILE A 177 -5.88 -6.08 14.07
N GLU A 178 -4.98 -5.59 14.93
CA GLU A 178 -5.33 -5.07 16.25
C GLU A 178 -6.32 -3.90 16.15
N VAL A 179 -6.09 -2.98 15.20
CA VAL A 179 -6.93 -1.78 15.05
C VAL A 179 -8.26 -2.08 14.34
N TYR A 180 -8.24 -2.88 13.27
CA TYR A 180 -9.37 -3.03 12.34
C TYR A 180 -9.97 -4.44 12.27
N GLY A 181 -9.35 -5.43 12.93
CA GLY A 181 -9.84 -6.81 12.95
C GLY A 181 -10.94 -7.01 14.01
N GLY A 182 -11.68 -8.10 13.90
CA GLY A 182 -12.72 -8.47 14.87
C GLY A 182 -13.78 -7.37 15.06
N ASP A 183 -13.93 -6.91 16.31
CA ASP A 183 -14.82 -5.81 16.71
C ASP A 183 -14.11 -4.44 16.74
N GLY A 184 -12.94 -4.34 16.11
CA GLY A 184 -12.17 -3.11 15.97
C GLY A 184 -12.86 -2.04 15.13
N ALA A 185 -12.12 -0.97 14.84
CA ALA A 185 -12.61 0.14 14.02
C ALA A 185 -13.01 -0.33 12.62
N ASP A 186 -13.93 0.39 11.98
CA ASP A 186 -14.34 0.08 10.62
C ASP A 186 -13.36 0.67 9.61
N ILE A 187 -12.53 -0.18 9.00
CA ILE A 187 -11.56 0.24 7.97
C ILE A 187 -12.23 0.98 6.79
N THR A 188 -13.52 0.74 6.52
CA THR A 188 -14.26 1.45 5.46
C THR A 188 -14.57 2.91 5.82
N LYS A 189 -14.32 3.32 7.06
CA LYS A 189 -14.40 4.71 7.52
C LYS A 189 -13.03 5.37 7.65
N TYR A 190 -11.95 4.67 7.31
CA TYR A 190 -10.60 5.24 7.27
C TYR A 190 -10.22 5.66 5.85
N GLY A 191 -9.42 6.72 5.73
CA GLY A 191 -8.93 7.23 4.45
C GLY A 191 -9.95 8.05 3.65
N THR A 192 -9.75 8.09 2.34
CA THR A 192 -10.53 8.89 1.38
C THR A 192 -11.44 8.01 0.52
N ARG A 193 -12.29 8.63 -0.31
CA ARG A 193 -13.08 7.92 -1.35
C ARG A 193 -13.98 6.83 -0.76
N LYS A 194 -14.73 7.20 0.29
CA LYS A 194 -15.63 6.30 1.04
C LYS A 194 -14.93 5.11 1.73
N GLY A 195 -13.61 5.19 1.91
CA GLY A 195 -12.80 4.14 2.52
C GLY A 195 -12.12 3.20 1.54
N ILE A 196 -12.34 3.35 0.23
CA ILE A 196 -11.80 2.40 -0.74
C ILE A 196 -10.26 2.41 -0.75
N SER A 197 -9.64 3.57 -0.52
CA SER A 197 -8.18 3.69 -0.42
C SER A 197 -7.63 2.79 0.68
N ALA A 198 -8.19 2.84 1.89
CA ALA A 198 -7.76 1.99 3.00
C ALA A 198 -8.02 0.50 2.73
N THR A 199 -9.16 0.14 2.15
CA THR A 199 -9.54 -1.27 1.93
C THR A 199 -8.68 -2.00 0.90
N THR A 200 -7.95 -1.26 0.07
CA THR A 200 -7.01 -1.88 -0.88
C THR A 200 -5.81 -2.57 -0.22
N LEU A 201 -5.65 -2.39 1.10
CA LEU A 201 -4.77 -3.18 1.97
C LEU A 201 -4.97 -4.70 1.83
N LEU A 202 -6.18 -5.15 1.46
CA LEU A 202 -6.55 -6.54 1.14
C LEU A 202 -5.43 -7.31 0.42
N GLU A 203 -4.88 -6.75 -0.66
CA GLU A 203 -3.88 -7.41 -1.50
C GLU A 203 -2.59 -7.71 -0.72
N SER A 204 -2.06 -6.71 -0.01
CA SER A 204 -0.85 -6.86 0.80
C SER A 204 -1.00 -7.90 1.90
N MET A 205 -2.20 -8.03 2.48
CA MET A 205 -2.50 -9.04 3.50
C MET A 205 -2.55 -10.46 2.89
N VAL A 206 -3.09 -10.59 1.68
CA VAL A 206 -3.08 -11.87 0.94
C VAL A 206 -1.67 -12.27 0.56
N MET A 207 -0.84 -11.34 0.06
CA MET A 207 0.57 -11.62 -0.23
C MET A 207 1.33 -12.10 1.01
N LEU A 208 1.08 -11.49 2.18
CA LEU A 208 1.71 -11.93 3.42
C LEU A 208 1.21 -13.32 3.84
N HIS A 209 -0.07 -13.62 3.65
CA HIS A 209 -0.62 -14.96 3.86
C HIS A 209 0.06 -15.99 2.95
N GLU A 210 0.19 -15.71 1.65
CA GLU A 210 0.87 -16.60 0.70
C GLU A 210 2.32 -16.88 1.11
N ARG A 211 3.02 -15.85 1.62
CA ARG A 211 4.41 -15.98 2.07
C ARG A 211 4.57 -16.74 3.39
N THR A 212 3.61 -16.62 4.31
CA THR A 212 3.77 -17.11 5.70
C THR A 212 2.89 -18.31 6.05
N ALA A 213 1.86 -18.58 5.25
CA ALA A 213 0.76 -19.49 5.54
C ALA A 213 -0.02 -19.19 6.84
N ASP A 214 0.21 -18.04 7.49
CA ASP A 214 -0.54 -17.64 8.68
C ASP A 214 -1.95 -17.21 8.27
N THR A 215 -2.96 -17.95 8.74
CA THR A 215 -4.35 -17.74 8.34
C THR A 215 -4.94 -16.46 8.90
N ARG A 216 -4.35 -15.86 9.95
CA ARG A 216 -4.84 -14.59 10.51
C ARG A 216 -4.86 -13.47 9.46
N TYR A 217 -3.89 -13.45 8.56
CA TYR A 217 -3.80 -12.46 7.50
C TYR A 217 -4.87 -12.66 6.42
N LEU A 218 -5.18 -13.92 6.07
CA LEU A 218 -6.29 -14.24 5.17
C LEU A 218 -7.65 -13.93 5.80
N ASP A 219 -7.83 -14.28 7.07
CA ASP A 219 -9.07 -14.01 7.81
C ASP A 219 -9.35 -12.50 7.90
N PHE A 220 -8.29 -11.69 8.05
CA PHE A 220 -8.39 -10.24 8.01
C PHE A 220 -8.67 -9.70 6.60
N ALA A 221 -8.03 -10.23 5.56
CA ALA A 221 -8.36 -9.90 4.18
C ALA A 221 -9.85 -10.16 3.87
N GLU A 222 -10.39 -11.31 4.29
CA GLU A 222 -11.81 -11.61 4.17
C GLU A 222 -12.69 -10.69 5.03
N HIS A 223 -12.20 -10.27 6.21
CA HIS A 223 -12.88 -9.29 7.04
C HIS A 223 -13.04 -7.96 6.30
N ILE A 224 -11.97 -7.46 5.67
CA ILE A 224 -12.03 -6.24 4.83
C ILE A 224 -13.10 -6.38 3.75
N VAL A 225 -13.11 -7.50 3.02
CA VAL A 225 -14.13 -7.77 1.98
C VAL A 225 -15.54 -7.77 2.57
N ARG A 226 -15.77 -8.40 3.73
CA ARG A 226 -17.08 -8.38 4.41
C ARG A 226 -17.52 -6.95 4.77
N ARG A 227 -16.62 -6.11 5.29
CA ARG A 227 -16.92 -4.71 5.60
C ARG A 227 -17.27 -3.91 4.33
N MET A 228 -16.51 -4.11 3.26
CA MET A 228 -16.76 -3.47 1.98
C MET A 228 -18.13 -3.85 1.40
N GLU A 229 -18.48 -5.14 1.40
CA GLU A 229 -19.76 -5.61 0.86
C GLU A 229 -20.97 -5.18 1.71
N ALA A 230 -20.78 -4.97 3.02
CA ALA A 230 -21.78 -4.38 3.89
C ALA A 230 -21.98 -2.87 3.61
N ASN A 231 -20.98 -2.18 3.07
CA ASN A 231 -21.03 -0.76 2.77
C ASN A 231 -21.63 -0.49 1.38
N PRO A 232 -22.79 0.20 1.26
CA PRO A 232 -23.42 0.53 -0.03
C PRO A 232 -22.52 1.28 -1.01
N ASP A 233 -21.60 2.11 -0.50
CA ASP A 233 -20.70 2.91 -1.31
C ASP A 233 -19.48 2.11 -1.80
N LEU A 234 -19.23 0.90 -1.28
CA LEU A 234 -18.01 0.11 -1.55
C LEU A 234 -18.24 -1.31 -2.08
N ARG A 235 -19.48 -1.84 -2.05
CA ARG A 235 -19.84 -3.25 -2.37
C ARG A 235 -19.56 -3.69 -3.82
N LEU A 236 -18.28 -3.77 -4.19
CA LEU A 236 -17.81 -3.99 -5.55
C LEU A 236 -18.29 -5.33 -6.12
N MET A 237 -18.16 -6.42 -5.36
CA MET A 237 -18.43 -7.77 -5.86
C MET A 237 -19.92 -7.98 -6.08
N SER A 238 -20.75 -7.60 -5.10
CA SER A 238 -22.22 -7.65 -5.26
C SER A 238 -22.67 -6.79 -6.43
N THR A 239 -22.10 -5.59 -6.60
CA THR A 239 -22.41 -4.69 -7.73
C THR A 239 -22.08 -5.34 -9.07
N MET A 240 -20.88 -5.91 -9.24
CA MET A 240 -20.49 -6.56 -10.48
C MET A 240 -21.34 -7.80 -10.79
N ARG A 241 -21.64 -8.61 -9.77
CA ARG A 241 -22.47 -9.83 -9.93
C ARG A 241 -23.91 -9.52 -10.35
N SER A 242 -24.43 -8.35 -10.03
CA SER A 242 -25.74 -7.89 -10.50
C SER A 242 -25.70 -7.14 -11.83
N GLY A 243 -24.58 -7.16 -12.56
CA GLY A 243 -24.41 -6.46 -13.84
C GLY A 243 -24.10 -4.96 -13.70
N GLY A 244 -23.74 -4.50 -12.49
CA GLY A 244 -23.31 -3.13 -12.23
C GLY A 244 -21.86 -2.86 -12.63
N SER A 245 -21.45 -1.59 -12.55
CA SER A 245 -20.14 -1.11 -12.99
C SER A 245 -19.23 -0.68 -11.84
N VAL A 246 -17.92 -0.81 -12.04
CA VAL A 246 -16.87 -0.38 -11.08
C VAL A 246 -16.72 1.14 -10.98
N VAL A 247 -17.46 1.91 -11.80
CA VAL A 247 -17.42 3.38 -11.82
C VAL A 247 -18.20 4.05 -10.69
N GLY A 248 -18.99 3.29 -9.92
CA GLY A 248 -19.71 3.79 -8.75
C GLY A 248 -18.91 3.63 -7.46
N PRO A 249 -18.52 2.39 -7.09
CA PRO A 249 -17.86 2.12 -5.81
C PRO A 249 -16.65 3.03 -5.52
N GLY A 250 -16.61 3.57 -4.31
CA GLY A 250 -15.54 4.46 -3.84
C GLY A 250 -15.42 5.76 -4.65
N ASP A 251 -16.55 6.41 -4.97
CA ASP A 251 -16.61 7.62 -5.79
C ASP A 251 -15.92 7.45 -7.17
N GLY A 252 -16.15 6.29 -7.81
CA GLY A 252 -15.53 5.91 -9.08
C GLY A 252 -14.06 5.52 -9.01
N LYS A 253 -13.57 5.22 -7.80
CA LYS A 253 -12.22 4.69 -7.57
C LYS A 253 -12.20 3.17 -7.37
N GLY A 254 -13.25 2.45 -7.76
CA GLY A 254 -13.31 0.98 -7.77
C GLY A 254 -12.09 0.29 -8.40
N TYR A 255 -11.47 0.94 -9.39
CA TYR A 255 -10.25 0.45 -10.03
C TYR A 255 -9.02 0.37 -9.12
N GLN A 256 -9.01 1.02 -7.96
CA GLN A 256 -7.88 0.95 -7.02
C GLN A 256 -7.66 -0.47 -6.45
N LEU A 257 -8.66 -1.34 -6.57
CA LEU A 257 -8.63 -2.77 -6.20
C LEU A 257 -8.19 -3.68 -7.36
N MET A 258 -7.92 -3.12 -8.54
CA MET A 258 -7.48 -3.85 -9.73
C MET A 258 -6.01 -3.57 -10.10
N ALA A 259 -5.27 -2.91 -9.18
CA ALA A 259 -3.91 -2.43 -9.41
C ALA A 259 -2.89 -3.35 -8.74
#